data_AF-A0A9P6LZJ5-F1
#
_entry.id   AF-A0A9P6LZJ5-F1
#
_cell.length_a   1.000
_cell.length_b   1.000
_cell.length_c   1.000
_cell.angle_alpha   90.00
_cell.angle_beta   90.00
_cell.angle_gamma   90.00
#
_symmetry.space_group_name_H-M   'P 1'
#
loop_
_entity.id
_entity.type
_entity.pdbx_description
1 polymer ?
#
loop_
_entity_poly.entity_id
_entity_poly.type
_entity_poly.pdbx_seq_one_letter_code
_entity_poly.pdbx_strand_id
1 'polypeptide(L)'
;MNFSPQALLTTIAQAVSQLTSCCLPNPTLYINMRSFKVIKLLGEGGFSFVYLVQDVATGRLYALKKIRCPFGSEGVQDAMKEAEMYRTFHHENLIKVV
;
A
#
# COMPACT_ATOMS: atom_id res chain seq x y z
N MET A 1 -25.65 -31.39 5.52
CA MET A 1 -24.88 -30.13 5.63
C MET A 1 -23.41 -30.48 5.42
N ASN A 2 -22.92 -30.42 4.18
CA ASN A 2 -21.53 -30.77 3.87
C ASN A 2 -20.64 -29.54 4.08
N PHE A 3 -19.94 -29.49 5.20
CA PHE A 3 -18.85 -28.54 5.39
C PHE A 3 -17.68 -28.98 4.52
N SER A 4 -17.35 -28.19 3.49
CA SER A 4 -16.15 -28.46 2.68
C SER A 4 -14.91 -28.14 3.53
N PRO A 5 -13.89 -29.01 3.55
CA PRO A 5 -12.66 -28.77 4.32
C PRO A 5 -11.97 -27.43 4.00
N GLN A 6 -12.17 -26.95 2.77
CA GLN A 6 -11.63 -25.69 2.27
C GLN A 6 -12.26 -24.47 2.95
N ALA A 7 -13.57 -24.51 3.24
CA ALA A 7 -14.26 -23.41 3.94
C ALA A 7 -13.79 -23.29 5.39
N LEU A 8 -13.53 -24.43 6.05
CA LEU A 8 -13.02 -24.44 7.43
C LEU A 8 -11.60 -23.84 7.50
N LEU A 9 -10.74 -24.19 6.54
CA LEU A 9 -9.37 -23.66 6.46
C LEU A 9 -9.35 -22.15 6.21
N THR A 10 -10.22 -21.64 5.32
CA THR A 10 -10.28 -20.19 5.06
C THR A 10 -10.85 -19.41 6.23
N THR A 11 -11.86 -19.93 6.93
CA THR A 11 -12.39 -19.29 8.16
C THR A 11 -11.33 -19.23 9.26
N ILE A 12 -10.56 -20.30 9.47
CA ILE A 12 -9.46 -20.32 10.44
C ILE A 12 -8.38 -19.30 10.05
N ALA A 13 -7.96 -19.27 8.79
CA ALA A 13 -6.96 -18.30 8.32
C ALA A 13 -7.42 -16.84 8.50
N GLN A 14 -8.69 -16.54 8.24
CA GLN A 14 -9.27 -15.22 8.45
C GLN A 14 -9.33 -14.84 9.93
N ALA A 15 -9.74 -15.76 10.82
CA ALA A 15 -9.76 -15.52 12.26
C ALA A 15 -8.35 -15.28 12.82
N VAL A 16 -7.36 -16.06 12.39
CA VAL A 16 -5.95 -15.86 12.76
C VAL A 16 -5.42 -14.51 12.25
N SER A 17 -5.76 -14.11 11.03
CA SER A 17 -5.40 -12.79 10.48
C SER A 17 -5.98 -11.63 11.30
N GLN A 18 -7.25 -11.74 11.73
CA GLN A 18 -7.89 -10.73 12.58
C GLN A 18 -7.27 -10.67 13.98
N LEU A 19 -6.93 -11.82 14.58
CA LEU A 19 -6.31 -11.89 15.91
C LEU A 19 -4.86 -11.40 15.91
N THR A 20 -4.13 -11.60 14.81
CA THR A 20 -2.72 -11.19 14.69
C THR A 20 -2.54 -9.72 14.30
N SER A 21 -3.61 -9.04 13.89
CA SER A 21 -3.59 -7.61 13.53
C SER A 21 -3.19 -6.67 14.67
N CYS A 22 -3.29 -7.07 15.95
CA CYS A 22 -2.87 -6.21 17.08
C CYS A 22 -1.36 -6.17 17.29
N CYS A 23 -0.69 -7.24 16.89
CA CYS A 23 0.55 -7.66 17.53
C CYS A 23 1.63 -8.03 16.51
N LEU A 24 1.27 -8.11 15.23
CA LEU A 24 2.24 -8.12 14.15
C LEU A 24 2.78 -6.70 13.90
N PRO A 25 4.11 -6.52 13.84
CA PRO A 25 4.68 -5.23 13.51
C PRO A 25 4.19 -4.82 12.12
N ASN A 26 3.68 -3.58 12.02
CA ASN A 26 3.33 -3.02 10.72
C ASN A 26 4.54 -3.12 9.77
N PRO A 27 4.33 -3.48 8.50
CA PRO A 27 5.42 -3.67 7.56
C PRO A 27 6.24 -2.37 7.45
N THR A 28 7.56 -2.52 7.47
CA THR A 28 8.50 -1.43 7.19
C THR A 28 8.97 -1.55 5.75
N LEU A 29 8.89 -0.45 5.02
CA LEU A 29 9.28 -0.33 3.62
C LEU A 29 10.62 0.40 3.53
N TYR A 30 11.47 -0.02 2.61
CA TYR A 30 12.74 0.64 2.34
C TYR A 30 12.71 1.25 0.94
N ILE A 31 12.68 2.57 0.86
CA ILE A 31 12.53 3.34 -0.39
C ILE A 31 13.56 4.45 -0.40
N ASN A 32 14.37 4.55 -1.46
CA ASN A 32 15.40 5.59 -1.60
C ASN A 32 16.30 5.73 -0.36
N MET A 33 16.75 4.60 0.19
CA MET A 33 17.55 4.50 1.41
C MET A 33 16.89 5.03 2.70
N ARG A 34 15.56 5.14 2.72
CA ARG A 34 14.79 5.57 3.90
C ARG A 34 13.82 4.47 4.31
N SER A 35 13.64 4.33 5.62
CA SER A 35 12.72 3.36 6.22
C SER A 35 11.38 4.03 6.52
N PHE A 36 10.30 3.43 6.04
CA PHE A 36 8.94 3.92 6.24
C PHE A 36 8.08 2.85 6.92
N LYS A 37 7.52 3.16 8.08
CA LYS A 37 6.54 2.31 8.74
C LYS A 37 5.16 2.53 8.14
N VAL A 38 4.51 1.48 7.66
CA VAL A 38 3.11 1.55 7.24
C VAL A 38 2.24 1.73 8.48
N ILE A 39 1.30 2.68 8.46
CA ILE A 39 0.41 2.93 9.60
C ILE A 39 -0.98 2.37 9.32
N LYS A 40 -1.59 2.80 8.22
CA LYS A 40 -2.96 2.37 7.85
C LYS A 40 -3.22 2.57 6.37
N LEU A 41 -4.24 1.89 5.85
CA LEU A 41 -4.81 2.18 4.54
C LEU A 41 -5.60 3.50 4.59
N LEU A 42 -5.38 4.36 3.59
CA LEU A 42 -6.14 5.61 3.38
C LEU A 42 -7.17 5.46 2.27
N GLY A 43 -6.91 4.64 1.26
CA GLY A 43 -7.85 4.39 0.18
C GLY A 43 -7.45 3.21 -0.71
N GLU A 44 -8.46 2.58 -1.31
CA GLU A 44 -8.34 1.50 -2.28
C GLU A 44 -9.03 1.92 -3.58
N GLY A 45 -8.38 1.65 -4.71
CA GLY A 45 -8.97 1.75 -6.04
C GLY A 45 -8.66 0.52 -6.86
N GLY A 46 -9.25 0.41 -8.06
CA GLY A 46 -9.09 -0.78 -8.91
C GLY A 46 -7.65 -1.16 -9.23
N PHE A 47 -6.73 -0.18 -9.23
CA PHE A 47 -5.33 -0.36 -9.64
C PHE A 47 -4.31 -0.01 -8.56
N SER A 48 -4.72 0.49 -7.39
CA SER A 48 -3.75 0.97 -6.40
C SER A 48 -4.31 1.03 -4.98
N PHE A 49 -3.38 1.08 -4.03
CA PHE A 49 -3.65 1.27 -2.61
C PHE A 49 -2.87 2.50 -2.16
N VAL A 50 -3.52 3.36 -1.36
CA VAL A 50 -2.87 4.53 -0.76
C VAL A 50 -2.74 4.27 0.74
N TYR A 51 -1.51 4.25 1.25
CA TYR A 51 -1.23 4.01 2.65
C TYR A 51 -0.73 5.29 3.33
N LEU A 52 -1.11 5.49 4.59
CA LEU A 52 -0.40 6.41 5.47
C LEU A 52 0.88 5.72 5.91
N VAL A 53 2.03 6.33 5.65
CA VAL A 53 3.33 5.84 6.09
C VAL A 53 4.06 6.91 6.89
N GLN A 54 4.94 6.49 7.78
CA GLN A 54 5.79 7.37 8.58
C GLN A 54 7.24 7.08 8.30
N ASP A 55 8.02 8.10 7.93
CA ASP A 55 9.47 7.99 7.91
C ASP A 55 9.98 7.74 9.33
N VAL A 56 10.70 6.64 9.53
CA VAL A 56 11.22 6.21 10.83
C VAL A 56 12.25 7.21 11.37
N ALA A 57 13.03 7.84 10.50
CA ALA A 57 14.10 8.75 10.93
C ALA A 57 13.55 10.13 11.35
N THR A 58 12.56 10.65 10.64
CA THR A 58 12.05 12.03 10.86
C THR A 58 10.69 12.08 11.55
N GLY A 59 9.98 10.95 11.66
CA GLY A 59 8.61 10.89 12.13
C GLY A 59 7.58 11.49 11.18
N ARG A 60 8.00 12.00 10.00
CA ARG A 60 7.13 12.68 9.04
C ARG A 60 6.18 11.70 8.35
N LEU A 61 4.93 12.11 8.21
CA LEU A 61 3.87 11.35 7.56
C LEU A 61 3.81 11.62 6.06
N TYR A 62 3.52 10.57 5.29
CA TYR A 62 3.35 10.61 3.84
C TYR A 62 2.18 9.73 3.41
N ALA A 63 1.56 10.07 2.29
CA ALA A 63 0.69 9.16 1.55
C ALA A 63 1.53 8.38 0.53
N LEU A 64 1.59 7.06 0.67
CA LEU A 64 2.28 6.17 -0.26
C LEU A 64 1.27 5.49 -1.18
N LYS A 65 1.33 5.79 -2.47
CA LYS A 65 0.53 5.11 -3.49
C LYS A 65 1.28 3.89 -4.02
N LYS A 66 0.79 2.69 -3.73
CA LYS A 66 1.26 1.41 -4.29
C LYS A 66 0.40 1.04 -5.49
N ILE A 67 0.94 1.18 -6.69
CA ILE A 67 0.28 0.79 -7.94
C ILE A 67 0.47 -0.71 -8.17
N ARG A 68 -0.60 -1.41 -8.54
CA ARG A 68 -0.57 -2.82 -8.96
C ARG A 68 -0.51 -2.85 -10.49
N CYS A 69 0.44 -3.59 -11.05
CA CYS A 69 0.59 -3.78 -12.49
C CYS A 69 0.33 -5.27 -12.83
N PRO A 70 -0.94 -5.72 -12.84
CA PRO A 70 -1.26 -7.14 -13.03
C PRO A 70 -0.94 -7.67 -14.43
N PHE A 71 -0.95 -6.80 -15.45
CA PHE A 71 -0.77 -7.18 -16.86
C PHE A 71 0.67 -7.00 -17.37
N GLY A 72 1.66 -6.94 -16.48
CA GLY A 72 3.08 -6.87 -16.87
C GLY A 72 3.49 -5.48 -17.36
N SER A 73 4.24 -5.42 -18.47
CA SER A 73 4.98 -4.23 -18.92
C SER A 73 4.11 -3.02 -19.23
N GLU A 74 2.91 -3.19 -19.78
CA GLU A 74 2.00 -2.09 -20.12
C GLU A 74 1.56 -1.33 -18.85
N GLY A 75 1.10 -2.06 -17.83
CA GLY A 75 0.72 -1.46 -16.55
C GLY A 75 1.90 -0.78 -15.83
N VAL A 76 3.14 -1.21 -16.09
CA VAL A 76 4.34 -0.52 -15.58
C VAL A 76 4.55 0.80 -16.34
N GLN A 77 4.41 0.81 -17.67
CA GLN A 77 4.51 2.05 -18.46
C GLN A 77 3.47 3.08 -18.04
N ASP A 78 2.22 2.66 -17.85
CA ASP A 78 1.16 3.56 -17.37
C ASP A 78 1.45 4.10 -15.96
N ALA A 79 1.93 3.24 -15.06
CA ALA A 79 2.33 3.66 -13.71
C ALA A 79 3.50 4.66 -13.72
N MET A 80 4.49 4.45 -14.60
CA MET A 80 5.62 5.36 -14.75
C MET A 80 5.18 6.70 -15.35
N LYS A 81 4.32 6.67 -16.37
CA LYS A 81 3.74 7.88 -16.97
C LYS A 81 2.95 8.67 -15.93
N GLU A 82 2.14 8.00 -15.10
CA GLU A 82 1.45 8.66 -14.00
C GLU A 82 2.45 9.35 -13.06
N ALA A 83 3.49 8.63 -12.61
CA ALA A 83 4.50 9.18 -11.71
C ALA A 83 5.25 10.38 -12.31
N GLU A 84 5.54 10.38 -13.61
CA GLU A 84 6.16 11.50 -14.32
C GLU A 84 5.25 12.73 -14.38
N MET A 85 3.97 12.53 -14.70
CA MET A 85 2.99 13.63 -14.79
C MET A 85 2.84 14.37 -13.45
N TYR A 86 2.81 13.65 -12.33
CA TYR A 86 2.77 14.28 -11.01
C TYR A 86 4.01 15.14 -10.70
N ARG A 87 5.16 14.85 -11.32
CA ARG A 87 6.38 15.64 -11.14
C ARG A 87 6.37 16.94 -11.95
N THR A 88 5.57 17.02 -13.01
CA THR A 88 5.51 18.18 -13.90
C THR A 88 4.78 19.37 -13.27
N PHE A 89 3.83 19.13 -12.36
CA PHE A 89 3.00 20.19 -11.79
C PHE A 89 3.40 20.54 -10.35
N HIS A 90 3.56 21.84 -10.10
CA HIS A 90 3.83 22.39 -8.78
C HIS A 90 2.88 23.56 -8.51
N HIS A 91 1.87 23.32 -7.68
CA HIS A 91 0.85 24.31 -7.36
C HIS A 91 0.33 24.05 -5.93
N GLU A 92 -0.10 25.10 -5.24
CA GLU A 92 -0.60 25.02 -3.85
C GLU A 92 -1.78 24.05 -3.71
N ASN A 93 -2.67 24.03 -4.71
CA ASN A 93 -3.84 23.17 -4.74
C ASN A 93 -3.58 21.78 -5.38
N LEU A 94 -2.32 21.38 -5.58
CA LEU A 94 -1.96 20.07 -6.11
C LEU A 94 -1.07 19.31 -5.13
N ILE A 95 -1.31 17.99 -5.00
CA ILE A 95 -0.53 17.14 -4.12
C ILE A 95 0.89 17.00 -4.66
N LYS A 96 1.88 17.39 -3.85
CA LYS A 96 3.29 17.26 -4.19
C LYS A 96 3.76 15.81 -4.05
N VAL A 97 4.41 15.30 -5.10
CA VAL A 97 5.21 14.06 -5.04
C VAL A 97 6.61 14.35 -4.48
N VAL A 98 7.13 13.40 -3.69
CA VAL A 98 8.41 13.46 -2.99
C VAL A 98 9.32 12.30 -3.37
#